data_AF-A0A6I8RF59-F1
#
_entry.id   AF-A0A6I8RF59-F1
#
_cell.length_a   1.000
_cell.length_b   1.000
_cell.length_c   1.000
_cell.angle_alpha   90.00
_cell.angle_beta   90.00
_cell.angle_gamma   90.00
#
_symmetry.space_group_name_H-M   'P 1'
#
loop_
_entity.id
_entity.type
_entity.pdbx_description
1 polymer ?
#
loop_
_entity_poly.entity_id
_entity_poly.type
_entity_poly.pdbx_seq_one_letter_code
_entity_poly.pdbx_strand_id
1 'polypeptide(L)'
;MDMNRICLLIIIMLSPEMNPMKICDLRLINLYMNRVRVLERKSAQCTDRPPLLAPIIVPNVEVRLSDWQNMTELQQGNEILLHLKLLLNATENVKTPECISLQLIKITHYIKETSGLINKALESISNSSIPVEISVLPSDGRHISTSDSTEIFNRFLKLLHGKMTLFLHRLREGPCR
;
A
#
# COMPACT_ATOMS: atom_id res chain seq x y z
N MET A 1 28.07 -11.78 -25.28
CA MET A 1 27.13 -11.37 -24.22
C MET A 1 26.87 -12.59 -23.38
N ASP A 2 27.51 -12.70 -22.21
CA ASP A 2 27.51 -13.94 -21.44
C ASP A 2 26.14 -14.28 -20.88
N MET A 3 25.68 -15.51 -21.11
CA MET A 3 24.44 -16.06 -20.53
C MET A 3 24.39 -15.87 -19.01
N ASN A 4 25.53 -15.95 -18.32
CA ASN A 4 25.61 -15.65 -16.88
C ASN A 4 25.30 -14.19 -16.54
N ARG A 5 25.67 -13.22 -17.38
CA ARG A 5 25.35 -11.80 -17.14
C ARG A 5 23.87 -11.52 -17.38
N ILE A 6 23.28 -12.15 -18.39
CA ILE A 6 21.85 -12.05 -18.66
C ILE A 6 21.05 -12.72 -17.53
N CYS A 7 21.44 -13.92 -17.09
CA CYS A 7 20.83 -14.58 -15.95
C CYS A 7 20.97 -13.76 -14.65
N LEU A 8 22.12 -13.14 -14.39
CA LEU A 8 22.29 -12.26 -13.22
C LEU A 8 21.39 -11.02 -13.28
N LEU A 9 21.25 -10.39 -14.45
CA LEU A 9 20.33 -9.25 -14.61
C LEU A 9 18.87 -9.69 -14.46
N ILE A 10 18.50 -10.83 -15.03
CA ILE A 10 17.17 -11.44 -14.89
C ILE A 10 16.91 -11.78 -13.41
N ILE A 11 17.87 -12.39 -12.70
CA ILE A 11 17.78 -12.68 -11.27
C ILE A 11 17.68 -11.38 -10.46
N ILE A 12 18.43 -10.32 -10.75
CA ILE A 12 18.29 -9.04 -10.04
C ILE A 12 16.92 -8.39 -10.29
N MET A 13 16.35 -8.60 -11.48
CA MET A 13 15.03 -8.08 -11.85
C MET A 13 13.87 -8.96 -11.34
N LEU A 14 14.11 -10.26 -11.12
CA LEU A 14 13.14 -11.26 -10.64
C LEU A 14 13.29 -11.62 -9.16
N SER A 15 14.41 -11.28 -8.52
CA SER A 15 14.62 -11.47 -7.09
C SER A 15 13.65 -10.55 -6.36
N PRO A 16 12.66 -11.13 -5.66
CA PRO A 16 11.75 -10.35 -4.83
C PRO A 16 12.47 -9.86 -3.57
N GLU A 17 13.75 -10.21 -3.36
CA GLU A 17 14.65 -9.59 -2.40
C GLU A 17 14.93 -8.14 -2.81
N MET A 18 13.94 -7.30 -2.55
CA MET A 18 14.12 -5.87 -2.51
C MET A 18 15.18 -5.57 -1.46
N ASN A 19 16.37 -5.25 -1.96
CA ASN A 19 17.46 -4.67 -1.21
C ASN A 19 16.88 -3.65 -0.19
N PRO A 20 17.20 -3.73 1.12
CA PRO A 20 16.68 -2.82 2.15
C PRO A 20 16.84 -1.33 1.78
N MET A 21 17.81 -0.99 0.92
CA MET A 21 17.94 0.35 0.32
C MET A 21 16.70 0.87 -0.42
N LYS A 22 15.86 0.01 -1.02
CA LYS A 22 14.67 0.44 -1.78
C LYS A 22 13.55 0.98 -0.89
N ILE A 23 13.45 0.52 0.36
CA ILE A 23 12.46 1.01 1.33
C ILE A 23 12.81 2.44 1.78
N CYS A 24 14.09 2.76 1.85
CA CYS A 24 14.59 4.08 2.22
C CYS A 24 14.53 5.10 1.05
N ASP A 25 14.18 4.67 -0.17
CA ASP A 25 14.04 5.55 -1.33
C ASP A 25 12.60 6.09 -1.49
N LEU A 26 12.35 7.26 -0.91
CA LEU A 26 11.07 7.97 -1.01
C LEU A 26 10.62 8.24 -2.46
N ARG A 27 11.53 8.21 -3.45
CA ARG A 27 11.18 8.39 -4.86
C ARG A 27 10.32 7.24 -5.38
N LEU A 28 10.43 6.05 -4.79
CA LEU A 28 9.62 4.89 -5.14
C LEU A 28 8.13 5.12 -4.82
N ILE A 29 7.82 5.72 -3.67
CA ILE A 29 6.42 6.06 -3.32
C ILE A 29 5.88 7.14 -4.22
N ASN A 30 6.67 8.16 -4.56
CA ASN A 30 6.25 9.18 -5.53
C ASN A 30 5.94 8.56 -6.90
N LEU A 31 6.74 7.60 -7.35
CA LEU A 31 6.49 6.86 -8.58
C LEU A 31 5.17 6.07 -8.51
N TYR A 32 4.91 5.37 -7.41
CA TYR A 32 3.66 4.63 -7.20
C TYR A 32 2.45 5.56 -7.17
N MET A 33 2.52 6.67 -6.43
CA MET A 33 1.46 7.68 -6.40
C MET A 33 1.14 8.21 -7.81
N ASN A 34 2.15 8.52 -8.61
CA ASN A 34 1.95 9.00 -9.98
C ASN A 34 1.31 7.94 -10.88
N ARG A 35 1.74 6.67 -10.78
CA ARG A 35 1.15 5.56 -11.52
C ARG A 35 -0.31 5.33 -11.12
N VAL A 36 -0.62 5.35 -9.83
CA VAL A 36 -1.99 5.19 -9.31
C VAL A 36 -2.88 6.35 -9.74
N ARG A 37 -2.40 7.61 -9.72
CA ARG A 37 -3.15 8.77 -10.25
C ARG A 37 -3.51 8.60 -11.72
N VAL A 38 -2.63 8.01 -12.53
CA VAL A 38 -2.96 7.73 -13.94
C VAL A 38 -4.08 6.68 -14.04
N LEU A 39 -4.07 5.64 -13.20
CA LEU A 39 -5.13 4.64 -13.18
C LEU A 39 -6.47 5.23 -12.71
N GLU A 40 -6.44 6.08 -11.68
CA GLU A 40 -7.60 6.78 -11.15
C GLU A 40 -8.25 7.68 -12.21
N ARG A 41 -7.46 8.51 -12.91
CA ARG A 41 -7.95 9.32 -14.04
C ARG A 41 -8.54 8.48 -15.16
N LYS A 42 -7.91 7.36 -15.51
CA LYS A 42 -8.44 6.43 -16.53
C LYS A 42 -9.77 5.84 -16.10
N SER A 43 -9.91 5.48 -14.82
CA SER A 43 -11.19 5.02 -14.27
C SER A 43 -12.25 6.12 -14.30
N ALA A 44 -11.86 7.38 -14.07
CA ALA A 44 -12.77 8.52 -14.12
C ALA A 44 -13.25 8.86 -15.56
N GLN A 45 -12.51 8.43 -16.58
CA GLN A 45 -12.87 8.58 -18.00
C GLN A 45 -13.82 7.49 -18.51
N CYS A 46 -14.11 6.46 -17.71
CA CYS A 46 -15.09 5.44 -18.08
C CYS A 46 -16.50 6.04 -18.14
N THR A 47 -17.20 5.82 -19.25
CA THR A 47 -18.58 6.32 -19.47
C THR A 47 -19.60 5.62 -18.56
N ASP A 48 -19.40 4.32 -18.30
CA ASP A 48 -20.27 3.52 -17.44
C ASP A 48 -19.66 3.39 -16.04
N ARG A 49 -20.26 4.08 -15.08
CA ARG A 49 -19.86 4.10 -13.66
C ARG A 49 -21.08 3.93 -12.76
N PRO A 50 -21.77 2.78 -12.82
CA PRO A 50 -22.91 2.55 -11.95
C PRO A 50 -22.42 2.40 -10.50
N PRO A 51 -23.18 2.86 -9.51
CA PRO A 51 -22.91 2.54 -8.13
C PRO A 51 -22.95 1.01 -7.93
N LEU A 52 -22.11 0.53 -7.03
CA LEU A 52 -22.03 -0.89 -6.70
C LEU A 52 -23.32 -1.36 -6.03
N LEU A 53 -23.84 -2.49 -6.50
CA LEU A 53 -25.05 -3.13 -5.94
C LEU A 53 -24.85 -3.58 -4.48
N ALA A 54 -23.65 -4.05 -4.17
CA ALA A 54 -23.23 -4.37 -2.80
C ALA A 54 -22.09 -3.41 -2.42
N PRO A 55 -22.23 -2.63 -1.32
CA PRO A 55 -21.16 -1.76 -0.85
C PRO A 55 -19.90 -2.54 -0.51
N ILE A 56 -18.74 -1.96 -0.82
CA ILE A 56 -17.42 -2.47 -0.45
C ILE A 56 -16.91 -1.78 0.80
N ILE A 57 -16.03 -2.47 1.53
CA ILE A 57 -15.33 -1.92 2.69
C ILE A 57 -13.94 -1.44 2.25
N VAL A 58 -13.64 -0.17 2.50
CA VAL A 58 -12.32 0.43 2.22
C VAL A 58 -11.75 1.07 3.50
N PRO A 59 -10.43 1.20 3.65
CA PRO A 59 -9.84 1.69 4.89
C PRO A 59 -10.11 3.19 5.12
N ASN A 60 -10.23 3.57 6.40
CA ASN A 60 -10.15 4.96 6.81
C ASN A 60 -8.68 5.33 7.05
N VAL A 61 -8.11 6.04 6.07
CA VAL A 61 -6.67 6.30 6.00
C VAL A 61 -6.28 7.69 6.50
N GLU A 62 -7.18 8.38 7.20
CA GLU A 62 -6.88 9.67 7.83
C GLU A 62 -5.75 9.54 8.85
N VAL A 63 -4.90 10.56 8.88
CA VAL A 63 -3.77 10.64 9.80
C VAL A 63 -4.15 11.55 10.95
N ARG A 64 -4.26 10.98 12.15
CA ARG A 64 -4.26 11.75 13.40
C ARG A 64 -2.82 11.80 13.90
N LEU A 65 -2.16 12.95 13.70
CA LEU A 65 -0.72 13.08 13.94
C LEU A 65 -0.33 12.75 15.39
N SER A 66 -1.15 13.15 16.37
CA SER A 66 -0.96 12.82 17.78
C SER A 66 -0.88 11.31 18.02
N ASP A 67 -1.83 10.57 17.45
CA ASP A 67 -1.97 9.13 17.64
C ASP A 67 -0.84 8.41 16.90
N TRP A 68 -0.56 8.86 15.67
CA TRP A 68 0.47 8.29 14.81
C TRP A 68 1.87 8.42 15.39
N GLN A 69 2.22 9.57 15.97
CA GLN A 69 3.56 9.81 16.54
C GLN A 69 3.84 8.94 17.76
N ASN A 70 2.80 8.60 18.53
CA ASN A 70 2.90 7.77 19.73
C ASN A 70 3.03 6.27 19.44
N MET A 71 2.84 5.84 18.18
CA MET A 71 3.02 4.44 17.77
C MET A 71 4.51 4.12 17.56
N THR A 72 4.89 2.86 17.80
CA THR A 72 6.19 2.32 17.36
C THR A 72 6.20 2.12 15.84
N GLU A 73 7.38 1.96 15.24
CA GLU A 73 7.52 1.63 13.81
C GLU A 73 6.79 0.33 13.47
N LEU A 74 6.83 -0.67 14.37
CA LEU A 74 6.12 -1.93 14.20
C LEU A 74 4.60 -1.72 14.15
N GLN A 75 4.06 -0.90 15.06
CA GLN A 75 2.63 -0.57 15.08
C GLN A 75 2.20 0.19 13.83
N GLN A 76 2.99 1.18 13.38
CA GLN A 76 2.71 1.94 12.16
C GLN A 76 2.71 1.06 10.91
N GLY A 77 3.71 0.19 10.77
CA GLY A 77 3.76 -0.73 9.63
C GLY A 77 2.61 -1.74 9.64
N ASN A 78 2.26 -2.29 10.80
CA ASN A 78 1.10 -3.19 10.94
C ASN A 78 -0.22 -2.49 10.61
N GLU A 79 -0.39 -1.24 11.00
CA GLU A 79 -1.57 -0.44 10.64
C GLU A 79 -1.65 -0.22 9.12
N ILE A 80 -0.52 0.07 8.46
CA ILE A 80 -0.47 0.18 7.00
C ILE A 80 -0.84 -1.15 6.33
N LEU A 81 -0.31 -2.27 6.80
CA LEU A 81 -0.65 -3.60 6.28
C LEU A 81 -2.14 -3.92 6.43
N LEU A 82 -2.76 -3.54 7.55
CA LEU A 82 -4.19 -3.71 7.76
C LEU A 82 -5.01 -2.91 6.72
N HIS A 83 -4.63 -1.67 6.44
CA HIS A 83 -5.28 -0.87 5.39
C HIS A 83 -5.09 -1.46 3.99
N LEU A 84 -3.88 -1.94 3.67
CA LEU A 84 -3.59 -2.59 2.38
C LEU A 84 -4.41 -3.88 2.22
N LYS A 85 -4.58 -4.66 3.29
CA LYS A 85 -5.44 -5.86 3.29
C LYS A 85 -6.90 -5.51 2.98
N LEU A 86 -7.43 -4.44 3.57
CA LEU A 86 -8.78 -3.96 3.25
C LEU A 86 -8.92 -3.54 1.78
N LEU A 87 -7.91 -2.85 1.23
CA LEU A 87 -7.90 -2.48 -0.19
C LEU A 87 -7.83 -3.69 -1.12
N LEU A 88 -7.01 -4.70 -0.80
CA LEU A 88 -6.94 -5.94 -1.57
C LEU A 88 -8.30 -6.64 -1.59
N ASN A 89 -8.91 -6.81 -0.41
CA ASN A 89 -10.23 -7.40 -0.30
C ASN A 89 -11.28 -6.62 -1.10
N ALA A 90 -11.23 -5.28 -1.08
CA ALA A 90 -12.11 -4.45 -1.90
C ALA A 90 -11.91 -4.69 -3.40
N THR A 91 -10.67 -4.83 -3.88
CA THR A 91 -10.39 -5.09 -5.30
C THR A 91 -10.83 -6.48 -5.76
N GLU A 92 -10.81 -7.48 -4.88
CA GLU A 92 -11.16 -8.87 -5.22
C GLU A 92 -12.67 -9.13 -5.24
N ASN A 93 -13.44 -8.37 -4.44
CA ASN A 93 -14.88 -8.58 -4.29
C ASN A 93 -15.75 -7.63 -5.12
N VAL A 94 -15.16 -6.70 -5.85
CA VAL A 94 -15.91 -5.69 -6.61
C VAL A 94 -16.19 -6.14 -8.05
N LYS A 95 -17.45 -6.09 -8.47
CA LYS A 95 -17.86 -6.29 -9.86
C LYS A 95 -18.06 -4.92 -10.51
N THR A 96 -17.32 -4.64 -11.56
CA THR A 96 -17.36 -3.36 -12.30
C THR A 96 -17.35 -3.59 -13.80
N PRO A 97 -17.77 -2.60 -14.61
CA PRO A 97 -17.59 -2.63 -16.07
C PRO A 97 -16.12 -2.80 -16.46
N GLU A 98 -15.89 -3.36 -17.65
CA GLU A 98 -14.55 -3.73 -18.15
C GLU A 98 -13.53 -2.58 -18.09
N CYS A 99 -13.96 -1.36 -18.42
CA CYS A 99 -13.09 -0.18 -18.38
C CYS A 99 -12.46 0.05 -16.99
N ILE A 100 -13.25 -0.09 -15.93
CA ILE A 100 -12.82 0.08 -14.53
C ILE A 100 -12.05 -1.15 -14.06
N SER A 101 -12.54 -2.36 -14.39
CA SER A 101 -11.93 -3.61 -13.94
C SER A 101 -10.47 -3.74 -14.43
N LEU A 102 -10.17 -3.29 -15.65
CA LEU A 102 -8.80 -3.21 -16.18
C LEU A 102 -7.87 -2.30 -15.35
N GLN A 103 -8.39 -1.23 -14.77
CA GLN A 103 -7.60 -0.37 -13.87
C GLN A 103 -7.50 -0.98 -12.47
N LEU A 104 -8.55 -1.65 -12.00
CA LEU A 104 -8.56 -2.35 -10.71
C LEU A 104 -7.51 -3.47 -10.66
N ILE A 105 -7.35 -4.25 -11.73
CA ILE A 105 -6.29 -5.27 -11.81
C ILE A 105 -4.89 -4.65 -11.61
N LYS A 106 -4.67 -3.46 -12.21
CA LYS A 106 -3.38 -2.76 -12.12
C LYS A 106 -3.15 -2.17 -10.72
N ILE A 107 -4.18 -1.60 -10.08
CA ILE A 107 -4.01 -1.10 -8.71
C ILE A 107 -3.82 -2.24 -7.71
N THR A 108 -4.49 -3.40 -7.89
CA THR A 108 -4.24 -4.59 -7.07
C THR A 108 -2.76 -4.99 -7.06
N HIS A 109 -2.09 -4.90 -8.21
CA HIS A 109 -0.65 -5.15 -8.30
C HIS A 109 0.16 -4.16 -7.43
N TYR A 110 -0.08 -2.86 -7.55
CA TYR A 110 0.62 -1.85 -6.73
C TYR A 110 0.34 -2.00 -5.23
N ILE A 111 -0.87 -2.39 -4.85
CA ILE A 111 -1.21 -2.67 -3.45
C ILE A 111 -0.38 -3.86 -2.94
N LYS A 112 -0.27 -4.96 -3.72
CA LYS A 112 0.55 -6.13 -3.38
C LYS A 112 2.04 -5.79 -3.26
N GLU A 113 2.58 -5.00 -4.20
CA GLU A 113 3.96 -4.53 -4.12
C GLU A 113 4.20 -3.68 -2.85
N THR A 114 3.26 -2.80 -2.51
CA THR A 114 3.32 -1.98 -1.30
C THR A 114 3.26 -2.82 -0.03
N SER A 115 2.42 -3.86 0.01
CA SER A 115 2.41 -4.81 1.13
C SER A 115 3.76 -5.53 1.26
N GLY A 116 4.37 -5.93 0.14
CA GLY A 116 5.70 -6.53 0.14
C GLY A 116 6.81 -5.59 0.62
N LEU A 117 6.71 -4.29 0.30
CA LEU A 117 7.60 -3.24 0.84
C LEU A 117 7.50 -3.14 2.35
N ILE A 118 6.29 -3.09 2.89
CA ILE A 118 6.09 -2.94 4.33
C ILE A 118 6.49 -4.19 5.10
N ASN A 119 6.14 -5.39 4.62
CA ASN A 119 6.54 -6.64 5.28
C ASN A 119 8.06 -6.72 5.45
N LYS A 120 8.83 -6.43 4.40
CA LYS A 120 10.28 -6.41 4.48
C LYS A 120 10.82 -5.35 5.44
N ALA A 121 10.19 -4.18 5.48
CA ALA A 121 10.56 -3.14 6.45
C ALA A 121 10.36 -3.65 7.88
N LEU A 122 9.22 -4.29 8.15
CA LEU A 122 8.90 -4.86 9.46
C LEU A 122 9.81 -6.03 9.84
N GLU A 123 10.21 -6.88 8.90
CA GLU A 123 11.21 -7.94 9.14
C GLU A 123 12.54 -7.33 9.60
N SER A 124 13.00 -6.27 8.94
CA SER A 124 14.24 -5.56 9.32
C SER A 124 14.15 -4.94 10.72
N ILE A 125 13.00 -4.37 11.09
CA ILE A 125 12.77 -3.76 12.40
C ILE A 125 12.67 -4.83 13.49
N SER A 126 11.93 -5.92 13.23
CA SER A 126 11.69 -6.99 14.20
C SER A 126 12.97 -7.75 14.53
N ASN A 127 13.86 -7.96 13.56
CA ASN A 127 15.18 -8.55 13.81
C ASN A 127 16.09 -7.67 14.69
N SER A 128 15.75 -6.39 14.88
CA SER A 128 16.48 -5.43 15.71
C SER A 128 15.85 -5.19 17.10
N SER A 129 14.67 -5.76 17.39
CA SER A 129 13.88 -5.42 18.59
C SER A 129 13.28 -6.64 19.30
N ILE A 130 13.18 -6.55 20.64
CA ILE A 130 12.54 -7.55 21.53
C ILE A 130 11.02 -7.57 21.26
N PRO A 131 10.30 -8.71 21.39
CA PRO A 131 8.90 -8.82 20.97
C PRO A 131 8.01 -7.81 21.71
N VAL A 132 7.39 -6.90 20.96
CA VAL A 132 6.38 -5.98 21.48
C VAL A 132 5.00 -6.56 21.19
N GLU A 133 4.22 -6.71 22.26
CA GLU A 133 2.85 -7.18 22.23
C GLU A 133 1.99 -6.25 21.37
N ILE A 134 1.43 -6.78 20.28
CA ILE A 134 0.53 -6.05 19.38
C ILE A 134 -0.79 -5.86 20.12
N SER A 135 -0.92 -4.76 20.85
CA SER A 135 -2.20 -4.31 21.38
C SER A 135 -3.07 -3.85 20.22
N VAL A 136 -3.91 -4.76 19.74
CA VAL A 136 -4.97 -4.45 18.77
C VAL A 136 -6.00 -3.59 19.50
N LEU A 137 -5.84 -2.27 19.43
CA LEU A 137 -6.87 -1.36 19.94
C LEU A 137 -8.14 -1.57 19.10
N PRO A 138 -9.32 -1.82 19.69
CA PRO A 138 -10.57 -1.88 18.95
C PRO A 138 -11.00 -0.45 18.67
N SER A 139 -11.04 -0.05 17.40
CA SER A 139 -11.64 1.23 17.03
C SER A 139 -12.57 1.02 15.86
N ASP A 140 -13.85 1.04 16.20
CA ASP A 140 -14.90 1.50 15.31
C ASP A 140 -14.39 2.76 14.56
N GLY A 141 -14.50 2.79 13.23
CA GLY A 141 -13.98 3.89 12.40
C GLY A 141 -12.66 3.65 11.63
N ARG A 142 -12.07 2.45 11.68
CA ARG A 142 -10.89 2.09 10.83
C ARG A 142 -11.21 1.84 9.36
N HIS A 143 -12.49 1.75 9.01
CA HIS A 143 -12.94 1.49 7.65
C HIS A 143 -14.25 2.23 7.39
N ILE A 144 -14.59 2.34 6.11
CA ILE A 144 -15.84 2.92 5.65
C ILE A 144 -16.50 1.98 4.64
N SER A 145 -17.82 2.00 4.59
CA SER A 145 -18.62 1.33 3.57
C SER A 145 -18.93 2.30 2.44
N THR A 146 -18.76 1.88 1.18
CA THR A 146 -19.01 2.73 0.01
C THR A 146 -19.54 1.92 -1.17
N SER A 147 -20.45 2.52 -1.94
CA SER A 147 -20.91 1.98 -3.23
C SER A 147 -20.13 2.55 -4.42
N ASP A 148 -19.08 3.35 -4.19
CA ASP A 148 -18.24 3.90 -5.24
C ASP A 148 -16.93 3.11 -5.36
N SER A 149 -16.75 2.39 -6.47
CA SER A 149 -15.52 1.63 -6.73
C SER A 149 -14.26 2.50 -6.89
N THR A 150 -14.42 3.78 -7.23
CA THR A 150 -13.29 4.72 -7.37
C THR A 150 -12.64 5.04 -6.03
N GLU A 151 -13.35 4.82 -4.91
CA GLU A 151 -12.80 5.01 -3.57
C GLU A 151 -11.59 4.09 -3.31
N ILE A 152 -11.46 2.95 -3.98
CA ILE A 152 -10.27 2.10 -3.86
C ILE A 152 -9.01 2.89 -4.25
N PHE A 153 -9.07 3.62 -5.37
CA PHE A 153 -7.96 4.44 -5.86
C PHE A 153 -7.69 5.60 -4.91
N ASN A 154 -8.74 6.32 -4.50
CA ASN A 154 -8.63 7.47 -3.59
C ASN A 154 -8.02 7.07 -2.25
N ARG A 155 -8.46 5.95 -1.66
CA ARG A 155 -7.96 5.48 -0.37
C ARG A 155 -6.54 4.98 -0.46
N PHE A 156 -6.16 4.31 -1.54
CA PHE A 156 -4.76 3.92 -1.75
C PHE A 156 -3.85 5.16 -1.93
N LEU A 157 -4.26 6.15 -2.71
CA LEU A 157 -3.52 7.41 -2.86
C LEU A 157 -3.35 8.15 -1.54
N LYS A 158 -4.43 8.28 -0.76
CA LYS A 158 -4.40 8.91 0.56
C LYS A 158 -3.50 8.14 1.54
N LEU A 159 -3.50 6.81 1.50
CA LEU A 159 -2.60 5.99 2.30
C LEU A 159 -1.13 6.24 1.95
N LEU A 160 -0.80 6.25 0.64
CA LEU A 160 0.56 6.52 0.15
C LEU A 160 1.04 7.94 0.53
N HIS A 161 0.17 8.94 0.38
CA HIS A 161 0.52 10.33 0.71
C HIS A 161 0.61 10.59 2.22
N GLY A 162 -0.23 9.93 3.03
CA GLY A 162 -0.30 10.12 4.47
C GLY A 162 0.60 9.16 5.23
N LYS A 163 -0.02 8.11 5.79
CA LYS A 163 0.62 7.15 6.71
C LYS A 163 1.90 6.54 6.13
N MET A 164 1.89 6.17 4.85
CA MET A 164 3.08 5.59 4.20
C MET A 164 4.26 6.57 4.15
N THR A 165 4.02 7.81 3.73
CA THR A 165 5.08 8.82 3.64
C THR A 165 5.66 9.12 5.02
N LEU A 166 4.81 9.24 6.05
CA LEU A 166 5.25 9.45 7.43
C LEU A 166 6.04 8.27 7.99
N PHE A 167 5.57 7.04 7.73
CA PHE A 167 6.26 5.82 8.14
C PHE A 167 7.67 5.75 7.54
N LEU A 168 7.79 5.92 6.22
CA LEU A 168 9.09 5.86 5.55
C LEU A 168 10.04 6.98 6.00
N HIS A 169 9.51 8.16 6.31
CA HIS A 169 10.32 9.24 6.88
C HIS A 169 10.95 8.82 8.21
N ARG A 170 10.17 8.20 9.10
CA ARG A 170 10.66 7.68 10.38
C ARG A 170 11.69 6.56 10.19
N LEU A 171 11.46 5.64 9.25
CA LEU A 171 12.43 4.59 8.94
C LEU A 171 13.77 5.18 8.47
N ARG A 172 13.75 6.26 7.69
CA ARG A 172 14.94 6.97 7.24
C ARG A 172 15.74 7.57 8.40
N GLU A 173 15.07 8.08 9.42
CA GLU A 173 15.70 8.73 10.57
C GLU A 173 16.32 7.73 11.57
N GLY A 174 15.84 6.47 11.56
CA GLY A 174 16.33 5.40 12.44
C GLY A 174 16.92 4.22 11.66
N PRO A 175 16.15 3.15 11.39
CA PRO A 175 16.65 1.85 10.91
C PRO A 175 17.33 1.83 9.53
N CYS A 176 17.21 2.89 8.73
CA CYS A 176 17.90 3.06 7.45
C CYS A 176 19.27 3.79 7.56
N ARG A 177 19.65 4.26 8.75
CA ARG A 177 20.91 4.98 9.00
C ARG A 177 22.00 4.03 9.48
#